data_AF-A0A8R1DHD6-F1
#
_entry.id   AF-A0A8R1DHD6-F1
#
_cell.length_a   1.000
_cell.length_b   1.000
_cell.length_c   1.000
_cell.angle_alpha   90.00
_cell.angle_beta   90.00
_cell.angle_gamma   90.00
#
_symmetry.space_group_name_H-M   'P 1'
#
loop_
_entity.id
_entity.type
_entity.pdbx_description
1 polymer ?
#
loop_
_entity_poly.entity_id
_entity_poly.type
_entity_poly.pdbx_seq_one_letter_code
_entity_poly.pdbx_strand_id
1 'polypeptide(L)'
;MIRTVLIFAAIALATVSSMGLPSQDCGGELKCPQGYKLFQQRKNGPWCMKVFPGKVTWWEAERQCRCSTKNAHLSGVESLSEKKFVEEKSQDILDNISIKTGSVWIGAYRRQECVEKTSKNEKCSDEKLFQFTDHQTCGTFIWQNWASGQPNKADSQQCAAILVSTQESGVNADNSGLPLSKDCLRVSSVGFVCGVAPIESGGSNYGGGEIMVIGAGKPEPKP
;
A
#
# COMPACT_ATOMS: atom_id res chain seq x y z
N MET A 1 6.46 -91.56 -13.93
CA MET A 1 5.06 -91.60 -14.41
C MET A 1 4.30 -90.46 -13.76
N ILE A 2 3.72 -89.55 -14.58
CA ILE A 2 2.56 -88.66 -14.32
C ILE A 2 2.76 -87.59 -13.21
N ARG A 3 3.12 -86.32 -13.54
CA ARG A 3 2.32 -85.14 -14.00
C ARG A 3 1.45 -84.47 -12.91
N THR A 4 1.92 -83.33 -12.36
CA THR A 4 1.10 -82.20 -11.86
C THR A 4 1.99 -80.96 -11.66
N VAL A 5 2.09 -80.04 -12.63
CA VAL A 5 1.31 -78.80 -12.87
C VAL A 5 1.85 -77.55 -12.14
N LEU A 6 2.23 -76.58 -12.97
CA LEU A 6 2.72 -75.22 -12.70
C LEU A 6 1.65 -74.32 -12.05
N ILE A 7 2.06 -73.47 -11.10
CA ILE A 7 1.43 -72.16 -10.84
C ILE A 7 2.54 -71.15 -10.52
N PHE A 8 3.04 -70.44 -11.54
CA PHE A 8 3.77 -69.18 -11.32
C PHE A 8 2.72 -68.06 -11.28
N ALA A 9 2.44 -67.55 -10.08
CA ALA A 9 1.61 -66.38 -9.89
C ALA A 9 2.39 -65.13 -10.36
N ALA A 10 2.04 -64.62 -11.53
CA ALA A 10 2.51 -63.32 -12.00
C ALA A 10 1.76 -62.21 -11.25
N ILE A 11 2.42 -61.62 -10.25
CA ILE A 11 1.92 -60.42 -9.57
C ILE A 11 2.19 -59.23 -10.48
N ALA A 12 1.15 -58.81 -11.21
CA ALA A 12 1.16 -57.55 -11.94
C ALA A 12 1.04 -56.40 -10.93
N LEU A 13 2.17 -55.75 -10.62
CA LEU A 13 2.19 -54.46 -9.92
C LEU A 13 1.61 -53.41 -10.87
N ALA A 14 0.33 -53.08 -10.69
CA ALA A 14 -0.26 -51.91 -11.31
C ALA A 14 0.39 -50.67 -10.69
N THR A 15 1.35 -50.08 -11.39
CA THR A 15 1.87 -48.76 -11.03
C THR A 15 0.75 -47.76 -11.25
N VAL A 16 0.18 -47.24 -10.17
CA VAL A 16 -0.64 -46.04 -10.19
C VAL A 16 0.28 -44.92 -10.63
N SER A 17 0.28 -44.58 -11.91
CA SER A 17 0.83 -43.32 -12.38
C SER A 17 0.03 -42.23 -11.68
N SER A 18 0.62 -41.59 -10.67
CA SER A 18 0.08 -40.36 -10.12
C SER A 18 -0.05 -39.39 -11.28
N MET A 19 -1.28 -39.12 -11.71
CA MET A 19 -1.56 -37.95 -12.51
C MET A 19 -1.17 -36.77 -11.63
N GLY A 20 0.03 -36.24 -11.86
CA GLY A 20 0.45 -35.00 -11.24
C GLY A 20 -0.62 -33.98 -11.54
N LEU A 21 -1.23 -33.42 -10.49
CA LEU A 21 -1.98 -32.19 -10.63
C LEU A 21 -1.06 -31.23 -11.41
N PRO A 22 -1.52 -30.60 -12.50
CA PRO A 22 -0.78 -29.47 -13.02
C PRO A 22 -0.74 -28.48 -11.87
N SER A 23 0.42 -28.32 -11.21
CA SER A 23 0.74 -27.12 -10.49
C SER A 23 0.87 -26.05 -11.56
N GLN A 24 -0.29 -25.59 -12.03
CA GLN A 24 -0.39 -24.39 -12.81
C GLN A 24 -0.02 -23.29 -11.83
N ASP A 25 1.28 -23.01 -11.80
CA ASP A 25 1.83 -21.88 -11.10
C ASP A 25 1.17 -20.66 -11.74
N CYS A 26 0.13 -20.15 -11.06
CA CYS A 26 -0.46 -18.85 -11.39
C CYS A 26 0.52 -17.71 -11.08
N GLY A 27 1.77 -18.00 -10.74
CA GLY A 27 2.85 -17.06 -10.49
C GLY A 27 3.32 -16.34 -11.75
N GLY A 28 2.49 -15.44 -12.27
CA GLY A 28 3.01 -14.31 -13.03
C GLY A 28 3.98 -13.53 -12.15
N GLU A 29 5.14 -13.16 -12.70
CA GLU A 29 6.09 -12.32 -11.97
C GLU A 29 5.43 -10.95 -11.74
N LEU A 30 5.25 -10.56 -10.47
CA LEU A 30 4.68 -9.26 -10.11
C LEU A 30 5.66 -8.14 -10.46
N LYS A 31 5.22 -7.22 -11.32
CA LYS A 31 6.00 -6.07 -11.76
C LYS A 31 5.38 -4.76 -11.30
N CYS A 32 6.23 -3.88 -10.78
CA CYS A 32 5.84 -2.52 -10.46
C CYS A 32 6.00 -1.60 -11.67
N PRO A 33 5.20 -0.51 -11.74
CA PRO A 33 5.45 0.57 -12.69
C PRO A 33 6.86 1.17 -12.54
N GLN A 34 7.33 1.85 -13.57
CA GLN A 34 8.70 2.36 -13.61
C GLN A 34 9.04 3.26 -12.41
N GLY A 35 10.09 2.88 -11.69
CA GLY A 35 10.61 3.60 -10.53
C GLY A 35 9.83 3.38 -9.23
N TYR A 36 8.85 2.48 -9.21
CA TYR A 36 8.21 2.04 -7.98
C TYR A 36 8.94 0.82 -7.41
N LYS A 37 9.03 0.75 -6.08
CA LYS A 37 9.61 -0.38 -5.35
C LYS A 37 8.49 -1.32 -4.89
N LEU A 38 8.67 -2.63 -5.12
CA LEU A 38 7.74 -3.67 -4.68
C LEU A 38 7.93 -4.00 -3.20
N PHE A 39 6.82 -4.04 -2.47
CA PHE A 39 6.71 -4.58 -1.11
C PHE A 39 5.77 -5.77 -1.15
N GLN A 40 6.31 -6.98 -0.99
CA GLN A 40 5.52 -8.22 -1.12
C GLN A 40 4.73 -8.56 0.14
N GLN A 41 5.20 -8.13 1.31
CA GLN A 41 4.72 -8.57 2.62
C GLN A 41 3.82 -7.53 3.27
N ARG A 42 2.69 -7.24 2.63
CA ARG A 42 1.58 -6.47 3.24
C ARG A 42 0.40 -7.39 3.51
N LYS A 43 -0.42 -7.04 4.50
CA LYS A 43 -1.59 -7.85 4.88
C LYS A 43 -2.61 -7.96 3.74
N ASN A 44 -2.82 -6.90 2.98
CA ASN A 44 -3.77 -6.89 1.84
C ASN A 44 -3.12 -7.26 0.50
N GLY A 45 -1.89 -7.77 0.52
CA GLY A 45 -1.16 -8.21 -0.67
C GLY A 45 -0.13 -7.20 -1.17
N PRO A 46 0.65 -7.58 -2.20
CA PRO A 46 1.82 -6.82 -2.64
C PRO A 46 1.50 -5.40 -3.10
N TRP A 47 2.40 -4.47 -2.83
CA TRP A 47 2.19 -3.04 -3.09
C TRP A 47 3.45 -2.36 -3.63
N CYS A 48 3.28 -1.53 -4.64
CA CYS A 48 4.36 -0.78 -5.28
C CYS A 48 4.33 0.66 -4.75
N MET A 49 5.44 1.16 -4.19
CA MET A 49 5.53 2.53 -3.67
C MET A 49 6.60 3.35 -4.37
N LYS A 50 6.36 4.66 -4.48
CA LYS A 50 7.32 5.64 -4.98
C LYS A 50 7.14 6.97 -4.25
N VAL A 51 8.26 7.59 -3.88
CA VAL A 51 8.26 8.94 -3.29
C VAL A 51 8.51 9.95 -4.41
N PHE A 52 7.65 10.95 -4.49
CA PHE A 52 7.74 12.04 -5.45
C PHE A 52 8.15 13.33 -4.75
N PRO A 53 9.11 14.10 -5.30
CA PRO A 53 9.35 15.46 -4.86
C PRO A 53 8.18 16.36 -5.29
N GLY A 54 7.83 17.33 -4.46
CA GLY A 54 6.77 18.29 -4.78
C GLY A 54 6.23 19.00 -3.56
N LYS A 55 6.28 20.34 -3.59
CA LYS A 55 5.65 21.20 -2.60
C LYS A 55 4.20 21.44 -2.98
N VAL A 56 3.32 20.56 -2.51
CA VAL A 56 1.89 20.59 -2.81
C VAL A 56 1.04 20.38 -1.56
N THR A 57 -0.25 20.67 -1.67
CA THR A 57 -1.25 20.31 -0.66
C THR A 57 -1.47 18.80 -0.66
N TRP A 58 -2.10 18.26 0.39
CA TRP A 58 -2.39 16.83 0.45
C TRP A 58 -3.32 16.37 -0.68
N TRP A 59 -4.35 17.16 -0.98
CA TRP A 59 -5.29 16.87 -2.07
C TRP A 59 -4.65 16.88 -3.45
N GLU A 60 -3.71 17.80 -3.67
CA GLU A 60 -2.97 17.87 -4.93
C GLU A 60 -1.96 16.71 -5.03
N ALA A 61 -1.34 16.29 -3.93
CA ALA A 61 -0.49 15.10 -3.92
C ALA A 61 -1.27 13.83 -4.32
N GLU A 62 -2.47 13.66 -3.75
CA GLU A 62 -3.40 12.58 -4.11
C GLU A 62 -3.80 12.62 -5.60
N ARG A 63 -4.06 13.83 -6.12
CA ARG A 63 -4.30 14.01 -7.56
C ARG A 63 -3.10 13.61 -8.39
N GLN A 64 -1.89 14.02 -8.00
CA GLN A 64 -0.66 13.70 -8.74
C GLN A 64 -0.36 12.21 -8.73
N CYS A 65 -0.65 11.49 -7.63
CA CYS A 65 -0.57 10.03 -7.62
C CYS A 65 -1.46 9.42 -8.71
N ARG A 66 -2.74 9.79 -8.75
CA ARG A 66 -3.69 9.29 -9.77
C ARG A 66 -3.29 9.65 -11.20
N CYS A 67 -2.63 10.78 -11.41
CA CYS A 67 -2.12 11.19 -12.72
C CYS A 67 -0.83 10.46 -13.12
N SER A 68 0.01 10.07 -12.15
CA SER A 68 1.31 9.44 -12.42
C SER A 68 1.18 7.99 -12.88
N THR A 69 0.19 7.26 -12.37
CA THR A 69 -0.07 5.86 -12.73
C THR A 69 -1.54 5.55 -12.47
N LYS A 70 -2.17 4.80 -13.39
CA LYS A 70 -3.56 4.40 -13.26
C LYS A 70 -3.77 3.63 -11.94
N ASN A 71 -4.82 3.99 -11.19
CA ASN A 71 -5.16 3.43 -9.87
C ASN A 71 -4.12 3.69 -8.77
N ALA A 72 -3.16 4.59 -8.97
CA ALA A 72 -2.27 5.00 -7.90
C ALA A 72 -2.94 6.03 -6.98
N HIS A 73 -2.68 5.91 -5.69
CA HIS A 73 -3.18 6.79 -4.62
C HIS A 73 -2.03 7.18 -3.69
N LEU A 74 -2.23 8.18 -2.83
CA LEU A 74 -1.31 8.38 -1.71
C LEU A 74 -1.28 7.11 -0.86
N SER A 75 -0.08 6.63 -0.58
CA SER A 75 0.13 5.37 0.13
C SER A 75 0.21 5.58 1.63
N GLY A 76 -0.36 4.66 2.40
CA GLY A 76 0.02 4.43 3.79
C GLY A 76 1.34 3.67 3.92
N VAL A 77 1.77 3.47 5.17
CA VAL A 77 3.00 2.76 5.57
C VAL A 77 2.63 1.71 6.62
N GLU A 78 2.88 0.44 6.31
CA GLU A 78 2.45 -0.73 7.10
C GLU A 78 3.61 -1.44 7.81
N SER A 79 4.86 -1.18 7.40
CA SER A 79 6.03 -1.88 7.93
C SER A 79 7.26 -0.99 8.11
N LEU A 80 8.22 -1.47 8.89
CA LEU A 80 9.49 -0.79 9.11
C LEU A 80 10.31 -0.63 7.82
N SER A 81 10.26 -1.61 6.92
CA SER A 81 10.99 -1.56 5.64
C SER A 81 10.42 -0.49 4.70
N GLU A 82 9.09 -0.32 4.67
CA GLU A 82 8.43 0.75 3.95
C GLU A 82 8.74 2.12 4.54
N LYS A 83 8.72 2.23 5.87
CA LYS A 83 9.06 3.47 6.57
C LYS A 83 10.47 3.93 6.24
N LYS A 84 11.45 3.02 6.33
CA LYS A 84 12.85 3.31 5.97
C LYS A 84 12.99 3.72 4.51
N PHE A 85 12.32 3.01 3.61
CA PHE A 85 12.33 3.38 2.19
C PHE A 85 11.77 4.79 1.95
N VAL A 86 10.63 5.12 2.58
CA VAL A 86 10.03 6.45 2.46
C VAL A 86 10.98 7.52 3.02
N GLU A 87 11.58 7.26 4.18
CA GLU A 87 12.53 8.16 4.83
C GLU A 87 13.78 8.40 3.96
N GLU A 88 14.45 7.34 3.53
CA GLU A 88 15.65 7.40 2.67
C GLU A 88 15.37 8.17 1.37
N LYS A 89 14.28 7.83 0.66
CA LYS A 89 13.92 8.54 -0.58
C LYS A 89 13.52 9.98 -0.35
N SER A 90 13.03 10.31 0.83
CA SER A 90 12.70 11.69 1.19
C SER A 90 13.94 12.49 1.59
N GLN A 91 14.93 11.85 2.22
CA GLN A 91 16.25 12.45 2.49
C GLN A 91 16.96 12.78 1.17
N ASP A 92 16.91 11.89 0.18
CA ASP A 92 17.41 12.17 -1.18
C ASP A 92 16.77 13.47 -1.74
N ILE A 93 15.47 13.69 -1.50
CA ILE A 93 14.79 14.93 -1.91
C ILE A 93 15.35 16.12 -1.15
N LEU A 94 15.47 16.04 0.18
CA LEU A 94 15.99 17.13 1.02
C LEU A 94 17.39 17.58 0.58
N ASP A 95 18.28 16.63 0.33
CA ASP A 95 19.65 16.90 -0.15
C ASP A 95 19.63 17.56 -1.53
N ASN A 96 18.81 17.07 -2.46
CA ASN A 96 18.68 17.64 -3.81
C ASN A 96 18.20 19.10 -3.80
N ILE A 97 17.38 19.50 -2.81
CA ILE A 97 16.90 20.88 -2.66
C ILE A 97 17.63 21.66 -1.55
N SER A 98 18.76 21.13 -1.05
CA SER A 98 19.65 21.79 -0.07
C SER A 98 18.97 22.27 1.21
N ILE A 99 17.99 21.51 1.72
CA ILE A 99 17.38 21.73 3.04
C ILE A 99 17.66 20.52 3.94
N LYS A 100 17.63 20.72 5.25
CA LYS A 100 18.00 19.66 6.21
C LYS A 100 16.83 18.96 6.88
N THR A 101 15.63 19.55 6.79
CA THR A 101 14.43 19.02 7.43
C THR A 101 13.21 19.29 6.57
N GLY A 102 12.23 18.41 6.68
CA GLY A 102 10.95 18.54 5.99
C GLY A 102 9.97 17.46 6.41
N SER A 103 8.94 17.29 5.59
CA SER A 103 8.00 16.19 5.74
C SER A 103 7.49 15.73 4.40
N VAL A 104 7.00 14.50 4.32
CA VAL A 104 6.35 13.97 3.12
C VAL A 104 4.94 13.51 3.42
N TRP A 105 4.00 13.80 2.52
CA TRP A 105 2.61 13.37 2.67
C TRP A 105 2.48 11.85 2.51
N ILE A 106 1.64 11.26 3.35
CA ILE A 106 1.17 9.87 3.23
C ILE A 106 -0.35 9.86 3.09
N GLY A 107 -0.89 8.74 2.60
CA GLY A 107 -2.31 8.58 2.29
C GLY A 107 -3.17 8.34 3.51
N ALA A 108 -3.23 9.30 4.43
CA ALA A 108 -4.14 9.24 5.56
C ALA A 108 -4.64 10.62 5.99
N TYR A 109 -5.90 10.65 6.43
CA TYR A 109 -6.54 11.84 7.00
C TYR A 109 -7.23 11.50 8.31
N ARG A 110 -7.40 12.52 9.16
CA ARG A 110 -8.06 12.37 10.46
C ARG A 110 -9.54 12.09 10.24
N ARG A 111 -10.03 11.05 10.91
CA ARG A 111 -11.45 10.67 10.93
C ARG A 111 -12.29 11.80 11.52
N GLN A 112 -13.38 12.17 10.86
CA GLN A 112 -14.22 13.31 11.25
C GLN A 112 -14.82 13.12 12.65
N GLU A 113 -15.17 11.89 13.01
CA GLU A 113 -15.70 11.52 14.32
C GLU A 113 -14.69 11.65 15.48
N CYS A 114 -13.42 11.87 15.16
CA CYS A 114 -12.29 12.01 16.08
C CYS A 114 -11.68 13.41 16.11
N VAL A 115 -12.31 14.40 15.46
CA VAL A 115 -11.82 15.80 15.44
C VAL A 115 -11.88 16.45 16.82
N GLU A 116 -13.02 16.30 17.52
CA GLU A 116 -13.25 16.89 18.85
C GLU A 116 -12.94 15.95 20.01
N LYS A 117 -12.76 14.65 19.72
CA LYS A 117 -12.63 13.62 20.75
C LYS A 117 -11.17 13.40 21.08
N THR A 118 -10.83 13.54 22.36
CA THR A 118 -9.50 13.18 22.86
C THR A 118 -9.22 11.70 22.60
N SER A 119 -7.94 11.34 22.44
CA SER A 119 -7.47 9.98 22.16
C SER A 119 -7.68 8.95 23.28
N LYS A 120 -8.53 9.30 24.25
CA LYS A 120 -8.84 8.52 25.45
C LYS A 120 -10.06 7.60 25.29
N ASN A 121 -10.82 7.71 24.20
CA ASN A 121 -11.91 6.77 23.93
C ASN A 121 -11.44 5.64 22.99
N GLU A 122 -12.05 4.47 23.13
CA GLU A 122 -11.68 3.27 22.35
C GLU A 122 -11.82 3.46 20.82
N LYS A 123 -12.67 4.39 20.40
CA LYS A 123 -13.00 4.68 19.00
C LYS A 123 -11.97 5.57 18.30
N CYS A 124 -11.29 6.41 19.06
CA CYS A 124 -10.37 7.46 18.60
C CYS A 124 -9.01 7.36 19.35
N SER A 125 -8.59 6.17 19.76
CA SER A 125 -7.23 5.95 20.26
C SER A 125 -6.20 6.43 19.24
N ASP A 126 -4.96 6.71 19.65
CA ASP A 126 -3.94 7.32 18.77
C ASP A 126 -3.74 6.54 17.45
N GLU A 127 -3.84 5.22 17.51
CA GLU A 127 -3.79 4.32 16.35
C GLU A 127 -5.00 4.36 15.41
N LYS A 128 -6.14 4.87 15.88
CA LYS A 128 -7.43 4.91 15.17
C LYS A 128 -7.88 6.32 14.80
N LEU A 129 -7.06 7.34 15.07
CA LEU A 129 -7.36 8.74 14.76
C LEU A 129 -7.40 9.02 13.26
N PHE A 130 -6.52 8.35 12.51
CA PHE A 130 -6.35 8.53 11.08
C PHE A 130 -6.84 7.29 10.33
N GLN A 131 -7.41 7.50 9.14
CA GLN A 131 -7.77 6.44 8.22
C GLN A 131 -6.98 6.58 6.92
N PHE A 132 -6.55 5.44 6.36
CA PHE A 132 -5.84 5.41 5.10
C PHE A 132 -6.77 5.59 3.90
N THR A 133 -6.24 6.14 2.81
CA THR A 133 -6.99 6.45 1.58
C THR A 133 -6.71 5.53 0.41
N ASP A 134 -5.66 4.71 0.49
CA ASP A 134 -5.29 3.76 -0.56
C ASP A 134 -6.12 2.47 -0.53
N HIS A 135 -6.94 2.25 0.51
CA HIS A 135 -7.75 1.05 0.74
C HIS A 135 -6.92 -0.26 0.79
N GLN A 136 -5.60 -0.12 0.90
CA GLN A 136 -4.63 -1.22 0.78
C GLN A 136 -3.78 -1.32 2.03
N THR A 137 -3.40 -0.19 2.63
CA THR A 137 -2.69 -0.18 3.91
C THR A 137 -3.61 -0.68 5.01
N CYS A 138 -3.17 -1.72 5.70
CA CYS A 138 -3.95 -2.42 6.71
C CYS A 138 -3.15 -2.52 8.01
N GLY A 139 -3.62 -1.88 9.07
CA GLY A 139 -2.93 -1.87 10.36
C GLY A 139 -2.49 -0.46 10.77
N THR A 140 -1.81 -0.39 11.90
CA THR A 140 -1.57 0.88 12.61
C THR A 140 -0.10 1.13 12.88
N PHE A 141 0.80 0.37 12.23
CA PHE A 141 2.25 0.41 12.45
C PHE A 141 2.81 1.83 12.52
N ILE A 142 2.50 2.66 11.52
CA ILE A 142 3.04 4.03 11.47
C ILE A 142 2.54 4.89 12.65
N TRP A 143 1.37 4.62 13.21
CA TRP A 143 0.77 5.35 14.33
C TRP A 143 1.25 4.90 15.71
N GLN A 144 2.07 3.84 15.80
CA GLN A 144 2.55 3.32 17.09
C GLN A 144 3.58 4.24 17.75
N ASN A 145 4.22 5.12 16.99
CA ASN A 145 5.25 6.02 17.51
C ASN A 145 5.16 7.38 16.81
N TRP A 146 4.45 8.33 17.42
CA TRP A 146 4.29 9.68 16.91
C TRP A 146 5.49 10.57 17.19
N ALA A 147 5.70 11.57 16.33
CA ALA A 147 6.67 12.62 16.63
C ALA A 147 6.31 13.37 17.92
N SER A 148 7.30 13.97 18.56
CA SER A 148 7.09 14.71 19.81
C SER A 148 6.01 15.78 19.67
N GLY A 149 4.99 15.73 20.53
CA GLY A 149 3.83 16.63 20.51
C GLY A 149 2.76 16.31 19.46
N GLN A 150 2.84 15.15 18.79
CA GLN A 150 1.88 14.68 17.79
C GLN A 150 1.05 13.50 18.30
N PRO A 151 -0.16 13.29 17.74
CA PRO A 151 -0.85 14.17 16.80
C PRO A 151 -1.37 15.44 17.49
N ASN A 152 -1.23 16.59 16.83
CA ASN A 152 -1.67 17.87 17.40
C ASN A 152 -3.22 17.95 17.48
N LYS A 153 -3.74 18.77 18.41
CA LYS A 153 -5.19 18.91 18.65
C LYS A 153 -5.89 19.99 17.81
N ALA A 154 -5.27 20.45 16.72
CA ALA A 154 -5.70 21.70 16.08
C ALA A 154 -6.09 21.51 14.59
N ASP A 155 -7.24 22.08 14.25
CA ASP A 155 -7.89 22.17 12.92
C ASP A 155 -8.77 20.99 12.49
N SER A 156 -9.84 21.32 11.74
CA SER A 156 -10.90 20.40 11.31
C SER A 156 -10.49 19.45 10.18
N GLN A 157 -9.42 19.79 9.44
CA GLN A 157 -8.90 19.00 8.32
C GLN A 157 -7.42 18.69 8.52
N GLN A 158 -7.14 17.59 9.20
CA GLN A 158 -5.79 17.10 9.40
C GLN A 158 -5.46 15.93 8.49
N CYS A 159 -4.30 16.02 7.86
CA CYS A 159 -3.71 14.99 7.04
C CYS A 159 -2.38 14.54 7.64
N ALA A 160 -2.03 13.28 7.42
CA ALA A 160 -0.82 12.71 7.96
C ALA A 160 0.37 12.91 7.02
N ALA A 161 1.52 13.21 7.60
CA ALA A 161 2.80 13.21 6.93
C ALA A 161 3.81 12.43 7.78
N ILE A 162 4.99 12.18 7.22
CA ILE A 162 6.16 11.66 7.94
C ILE A 162 7.21 12.77 8.00
N LEU A 163 7.75 13.03 9.19
CA LEU A 163 8.90 13.94 9.36
C LEU A 163 10.15 13.30 8.79
N VAL A 164 11.00 14.13 8.17
CA VAL A 164 12.24 13.67 7.55
C VAL A 164 13.33 14.68 7.87
N SER A 165 14.49 14.17 8.26
CA SER A 165 15.68 14.97 8.57
C SER A 165 16.93 14.31 8.01
N THR A 166 17.88 15.13 7.56
CA THR A 166 19.25 14.71 7.23
C THR A 166 20.24 15.21 8.29
N GLN A 167 19.76 15.70 9.44
CA GLN A 167 20.60 16.12 10.56
C GLN A 167 21.13 14.87 11.30
N GLU A 168 22.37 14.92 11.77
CA GLU A 168 23.01 13.79 12.48
C GLU A 168 22.53 13.63 13.93
N SER A 169 22.01 14.71 14.54
CA SER A 169 21.53 14.69 15.92
C SER A 169 20.50 15.80 16.20
N GLY A 170 19.82 15.68 17.34
CA GLY A 170 18.84 16.65 17.83
C GLY A 170 17.40 16.29 17.47
N VAL A 171 16.45 17.10 17.93
CA VAL A 171 15.00 16.81 17.90
C VAL A 171 14.48 16.49 16.49
N ASN A 172 15.05 17.07 15.43
CA ASN A 172 14.64 16.76 14.07
C ASN A 172 15.14 15.38 13.61
N ALA A 173 16.36 15.00 14.00
CA ALA A 173 16.91 13.67 13.74
C ALA A 173 16.12 12.61 14.51
N ASP A 174 15.82 12.87 15.79
CA ASP A 174 15.07 11.96 16.67
C ASP A 174 13.64 11.73 16.19
N ASN A 175 13.02 12.75 15.57
CA ASN A 175 11.68 12.64 15.00
C ASN A 175 11.65 12.19 13.54
N SER A 176 12.81 11.96 12.90
CA SER A 176 12.84 11.49 11.51
C SER A 176 12.18 10.12 11.38
N GLY A 177 11.38 9.95 10.33
CA GLY A 177 10.58 8.75 10.10
C GLY A 177 9.33 8.63 10.99
N LEU A 178 9.04 9.59 11.88
CA LEU A 178 7.84 9.57 12.72
C LEU A 178 6.68 10.34 12.06
N PRO A 179 5.41 9.91 12.24
CA PRO A 179 4.27 10.61 11.71
C PRO A 179 4.00 11.91 12.47
N LEU A 180 3.39 12.85 11.75
CA LEU A 180 2.80 14.06 12.31
C LEU A 180 1.48 14.39 11.61
N SER A 181 0.64 15.17 12.27
CA SER A 181 -0.57 15.72 11.68
C SER A 181 -0.35 17.17 11.24
N LYS A 182 -0.86 17.50 10.05
CA LYS A 182 -0.75 18.84 9.44
C LYS A 182 -2.05 19.22 8.76
N ASP A 183 -2.27 20.51 8.58
CA ASP A 183 -3.38 21.04 7.79
C ASP A 183 -3.28 20.57 6.33
N CYS A 184 -4.30 19.86 5.85
CA CYS A 184 -4.37 19.30 4.50
C CYS A 184 -4.23 20.35 3.39
N LEU A 185 -4.62 21.59 3.65
CA LEU A 185 -4.67 22.68 2.68
C LEU A 185 -3.35 23.45 2.60
N ARG A 186 -2.42 23.23 3.55
CA ARG A 186 -1.13 23.94 3.56
C ARG A 186 -0.08 23.24 2.72
N VAL A 187 0.52 23.97 1.79
CA VAL A 187 1.72 23.56 1.07
C VAL A 187 2.91 23.58 2.02
N SER A 188 3.21 22.43 2.61
CA SER A 188 4.17 22.36 3.72
C SER A 188 5.04 21.10 3.73
N SER A 189 4.81 20.17 2.80
CA SER A 189 5.62 18.96 2.62
C SER A 189 6.54 19.12 1.41
N VAL A 190 7.69 18.47 1.44
CA VAL A 190 8.72 18.52 0.38
C VAL A 190 8.45 17.49 -0.71
N GLY A 191 7.57 16.53 -0.43
CA GLY A 191 7.19 15.45 -1.31
C GLY A 191 6.01 14.67 -0.76
N PHE A 192 5.72 13.55 -1.41
CA PHE A 192 4.59 12.70 -1.10
C PHE A 192 4.82 11.27 -1.59
N VAL A 193 4.15 10.30 -0.95
CA VAL A 193 4.31 8.87 -1.26
C VAL A 193 3.10 8.38 -2.03
N CYS A 194 3.31 7.90 -3.25
CA CYS A 194 2.28 7.22 -4.02
C CYS A 194 2.44 5.70 -3.94
N GLY A 195 1.32 5.00 -4.00
CA GLY A 195 1.21 3.56 -3.96
C GLY A 195 0.27 3.04 -5.04
N VAL A 196 0.55 1.85 -5.56
CA VAL A 196 -0.29 1.17 -6.57
C VAL A 196 -0.08 -0.34 -6.50
N ALA A 197 -1.08 -1.13 -6.87
CA ALA A 197 -0.94 -2.57 -6.96
C ALA A 197 0.01 -2.96 -8.11
N PRO A 198 0.83 -4.02 -7.97
CA PRO A 198 1.65 -4.53 -9.07
C PRO A 198 0.79 -5.12 -10.18
N ILE A 199 1.37 -5.23 -11.37
CA ILE A 199 0.81 -5.94 -12.52
C ILE A 199 1.48 -7.31 -12.66
N GLU A 200 0.70 -8.34 -12.97
CA GLU A 200 1.26 -9.67 -13.27
C GLU A 200 1.87 -9.67 -14.68
N SER A 201 3.14 -10.06 -14.78
CA SER A 201 3.78 -10.31 -16.08
C SER A 201 3.69 -11.79 -16.42
N GLY A 202 2.81 -12.13 -17.37
CA GLY A 202 2.60 -13.51 -17.82
C GLY A 202 1.15 -13.86 -18.15
N GLY A 203 0.18 -13.02 -17.78
CA GLY A 203 -1.19 -13.16 -18.24
C GLY A 203 -1.28 -12.88 -19.74
N SER A 204 -1.41 -13.91 -20.55
CA SER A 204 -1.96 -13.77 -21.90
C SER A 204 -3.24 -12.96 -21.78
N ASN A 205 -3.34 -11.91 -22.58
CA ASN A 205 -4.47 -11.00 -22.64
C ASN A 205 -5.70 -11.77 -23.19
N TYR A 206 -6.34 -12.56 -22.33
CA TYR A 206 -7.66 -13.17 -22.51
C TYR A 206 -8.47 -12.79 -21.28
N GLY A 207 -9.13 -11.65 -21.37
CA GLY A 207 -9.94 -11.13 -20.27
C GLY A 207 -9.87 -9.62 -20.21
N GLY A 208 -10.26 -8.96 -21.29
CA GLY A 208 -10.86 -7.65 -21.17
C GLY A 208 -12.01 -7.82 -20.18
N GLY A 209 -11.80 -7.36 -18.94
CA GLY A 209 -12.87 -7.14 -17.98
C GLY A 209 -13.77 -6.07 -18.58
N GLU A 210 -14.68 -6.51 -19.43
CA GLU A 210 -15.88 -5.78 -19.76
C GLU A 210 -16.51 -5.44 -18.41
N ILE A 211 -16.61 -4.14 -18.15
CA ILE A 211 -17.44 -3.62 -17.07
C ILE A 211 -18.82 -4.19 -17.37
N MET A 212 -19.35 -5.09 -16.52
CA MET A 212 -20.76 -5.42 -16.56
C MET A 212 -21.53 -4.15 -16.17
N VAL A 213 -21.89 -3.36 -17.18
CA VAL A 213 -22.95 -2.38 -17.07
C VAL A 213 -24.23 -3.20 -17.03
N ILE A 214 -24.81 -3.36 -15.84
CA ILE A 214 -26.18 -3.88 -15.70
C ILE A 214 -27.12 -2.78 -16.20
N GLY A 215 -27.25 -2.67 -17.52
CA GLY A 215 -28.25 -1.85 -18.18
C GLY A 215 -29.55 -2.65 -18.27
N ALA A 216 -30.45 -2.49 -17.29
CA ALA A 216 -31.78 -3.06 -17.36
C ALA A 216 -32.78 -2.02 -17.91
N GLY A 217 -33.30 -2.32 -19.11
CA GLY A 217 -34.70 -2.07 -19.49
C GLY A 217 -35.05 -0.71 -20.10
N LYS A 218 -35.01 -0.62 -21.43
CA LYS A 218 -35.79 0.36 -22.20
C LYS A 218 -37.28 -0.03 -22.09
N PRO A 219 -38.20 0.86 -21.67
CA PRO A 219 -39.62 0.54 -21.67
C PRO A 219 -40.17 0.55 -23.09
N GLU A 220 -40.83 -0.53 -23.50
CA GLU A 220 -41.59 -0.58 -24.75
C GLU A 220 -42.93 0.17 -24.60
N PRO A 221 -43.40 0.86 -25.65
CA PRO A 221 -44.66 1.59 -25.62
C PRO A 221 -45.85 0.62 -25.68
N LYS A 222 -46.82 0.79 -24.77
CA LYS A 222 -48.07 0.02 -24.78
C LYS A 222 -49.00 0.48 -25.91
N PRO A 223 -49.80 -0.44 -26.47
CA PRO A 223 -50.84 -0.15 -27.46
C PRO A 223 -52.02 0.63 -26.87
#